data_AF-A0A6P5RIP8-F1
#
_entry.id   AF-A0A6P5RIP8-F1
#
_cell.length_a   1.000
_cell.length_b   1.000
_cell.length_c   1.000
_cell.angle_alpha   90.00
_cell.angle_beta   90.00
_cell.angle_gamma   90.00
#
_symmetry.space_group_name_H-M   'P 1'
#
loop_
_entity.id
_entity.type
_entity.pdbx_description
1 polymer ?
#
loop_
_entity_poly.entity_id
_entity_poly.type
_entity_poly.pdbx_seq_one_letter_code
_entity_poly.pdbx_strand_id
1 'polypeptide(L)'
;MRNLITFHMKYEPIIPLLFTKHVEVITASRFDHEYWKSQNLAIIDQLEEVTVELSSGSNELEFARYILEGAKNLKKMVIVYLPHQSTRIEAGHDIEMNSPATIVFKKRTRRPKPSYSP
;
A
#
# COMPACT_ATOMS: atom_id res chain seq x y z
N MET A 1 -15.75 -1.43 -22.94
CA MET A 1 -14.50 -1.58 -22.15
C MET A 1 -14.81 -1.12 -20.73
N ARG A 2 -14.54 -1.94 -19.71
CA ARG A 2 -14.75 -1.54 -18.31
C ARG A 2 -13.52 -0.75 -17.88
N ASN A 3 -13.62 0.56 -17.83
CA ASN A 3 -12.54 1.41 -17.29
C ASN A 3 -12.43 1.08 -15.80
N LEU A 4 -11.24 0.66 -15.35
CA LEU A 4 -11.01 0.33 -13.95
C LEU A 4 -10.80 1.65 -13.20
N ILE A 5 -11.89 2.20 -12.68
CA ILE A 5 -11.90 3.50 -11.99
C ILE A 5 -11.42 3.36 -10.53
N THR A 6 -11.57 2.15 -9.97
CA THR A 6 -11.24 1.84 -8.58
C THR A 6 -10.23 0.69 -8.49
N PHE A 7 -9.19 0.87 -7.67
CA PHE A 7 -8.17 -0.15 -7.42
C PHE A 7 -8.00 -0.44 -5.92
N HIS A 8 -7.94 -1.73 -5.56
CA HIS A 8 -7.76 -2.19 -4.18
C HIS A 8 -6.58 -3.16 -4.08
N MET A 9 -5.53 -2.77 -3.35
CA MET A 9 -4.44 -3.64 -2.95
C MET A 9 -4.63 -4.06 -1.49
N LYS A 10 -4.89 -5.35 -1.27
CA LYS A 10 -5.09 -5.93 0.06
C LYS A 10 -3.87 -6.71 0.50
N TYR A 11 -3.47 -6.50 1.74
CA TYR A 11 -2.51 -7.35 2.42
C TYR A 11 -3.27 -8.43 3.21
N GLU A 12 -3.12 -9.67 2.77
CA GLU A 12 -3.52 -10.86 3.53
C GLU A 12 -2.25 -11.50 4.12
N PRO A 13 -2.05 -11.45 5.45
CA PRO A 13 -0.93 -12.15 6.06
C PRO A 13 -1.11 -13.64 5.80
N ILE A 14 -0.18 -14.24 5.07
CA ILE A 14 -0.06 -15.70 5.01
C ILE A 14 0.17 -16.16 6.46
N ILE A 15 -0.82 -16.83 7.05
CA ILE A 15 -0.65 -17.50 8.35
C ILE A 15 0.55 -18.42 8.17
N PRO A 16 1.61 -18.32 9.00
CA PRO A 16 2.82 -19.09 8.78
C PRO A 16 2.49 -20.56 9.04
N LEU A 17 2.21 -21.29 7.97
CA LEU A 17 2.42 -22.72 7.96
C LEU A 17 3.93 -22.91 8.05
N LEU A 18 4.35 -23.14 9.30
CA LEU A 18 5.67 -23.59 9.74
C LEU A 18 6.71 -22.49 9.97
N PHE A 19 7.09 -22.41 11.24
CA PHE A 19 8.41 -22.01 11.73
C PHE A 19 9.52 -22.22 10.69
N THR A 20 9.98 -21.15 10.08
CA THR A 20 11.35 -21.10 9.58
C THR A 20 12.08 -20.00 10.35
N LYS A 21 12.95 -20.43 11.27
CA LYS A 21 13.92 -19.55 11.96
C LYS A 21 14.98 -18.97 11.00
N HIS A 22 14.85 -19.27 9.71
CA HIS A 22 15.55 -18.66 8.59
C HIS A 22 14.51 -18.21 7.54
N VAL A 23 13.57 -17.36 7.93
CA VAL A 23 13.07 -16.41 6.93
C VAL A 23 14.22 -15.45 6.79
N GLU A 24 14.98 -15.59 5.69
CA GLU A 24 15.77 -14.48 5.17
C GLU A 24 14.95 -13.24 5.43
N VAL A 25 15.51 -12.28 6.17
CA VAL A 25 14.98 -10.94 6.14
C VAL A 25 15.06 -10.56 4.68
N ILE A 26 14.00 -10.85 3.92
CA ILE A 26 13.75 -10.27 2.63
C ILE A 26 13.52 -8.83 3.04
N THR A 27 14.62 -8.10 3.13
CA THR A 27 14.69 -6.66 3.10
C THR A 27 14.09 -6.30 1.75
N ALA A 28 12.75 -6.34 1.69
CA ALA A 28 11.99 -6.12 0.49
C ALA A 28 12.12 -4.62 0.16
N SER A 29 13.20 -4.32 -0.54
CA SER A 29 13.59 -3.05 -1.14
C SER A 29 13.74 -3.21 -2.66
N ARG A 30 13.31 -4.35 -3.24
CA ARG A 30 13.44 -4.63 -4.68
C ARG A 30 12.37 -3.94 -5.53
N PHE A 31 11.28 -3.50 -4.90
CA PHE A 31 10.14 -2.85 -5.57
C PHE A 31 10.01 -1.42 -5.06
N ASP A 32 11.08 -0.65 -5.28
CA ASP A 32 11.15 0.76 -4.98
C ASP A 32 10.37 1.59 -6.02
N HIS A 33 10.42 2.91 -5.87
CA HIS A 33 9.73 3.83 -6.75
C HIS A 33 10.17 3.70 -8.22
N GLU A 34 11.47 3.54 -8.46
CA GLU A 34 12.03 3.38 -9.81
C GLU A 34 11.57 2.08 -10.47
N TYR A 35 11.47 1.00 -9.68
CA TYR A 35 10.84 -0.22 -10.15
C TYR A 35 9.42 0.05 -10.64
N TRP A 36 8.58 0.74 -9.86
CA TRP A 36 7.19 1.01 -10.25
C TRP A 36 7.09 1.91 -11.47
N LYS A 37 7.95 2.93 -11.59
CA LYS A 37 8.07 3.75 -12.80
C LYS A 37 8.40 2.92 -14.04
N SER A 38 9.31 1.97 -13.92
CA SER A 38 9.67 1.07 -15.03
C SER A 38 8.54 0.18 -15.52
N GLN A 39 7.50 -0.06 -14.70
CA GLN A 39 6.35 -0.87 -15.11
C GLN A 39 5.42 -0.14 -16.10
N ASN A 40 5.48 1.20 -16.17
CA ASN A 40 4.70 2.02 -17.09
C ASN A 40 3.22 1.59 -17.18
N LEU A 41 2.53 1.53 -16.04
CA LEU A 41 1.17 1.02 -15.96
C LEU A 41 0.20 1.98 -16.65
N ALA A 42 -0.30 1.60 -17.84
CA ALA A 42 -1.19 2.42 -18.66
C ALA A 42 -2.54 2.81 -18.00
N ILE A 43 -2.88 2.17 -16.88
CA ILE A 43 -4.13 2.39 -16.15
C ILE A 43 -4.07 3.55 -15.16
N ILE A 44 -2.87 4.04 -14.84
CA ILE A 44 -2.65 5.00 -13.75
C ILE A 44 -3.43 6.30 -13.98
N ASP A 45 -3.42 6.83 -15.21
CA ASP A 45 -4.19 8.02 -15.57
C ASP A 45 -5.71 7.85 -15.42
N GLN A 46 -6.23 6.62 -15.40
CA GLN A 46 -7.67 6.34 -15.29
C GLN A 46 -8.14 6.10 -13.85
N LEU A 47 -7.21 5.97 -12.90
CA LEU A 47 -7.54 5.72 -11.51
C LEU A 47 -8.17 6.98 -10.90
N GLU A 48 -9.37 6.83 -10.34
CA GLU A 48 -10.02 7.88 -9.56
C GLU A 48 -9.99 7.58 -8.06
N GLU A 49 -10.09 6.29 -7.70
CA GLU A 49 -10.10 5.86 -6.31
C GLU A 49 -9.15 4.69 -6.06
N VAL A 50 -8.30 4.82 -5.05
CA VAL A 50 -7.29 3.82 -4.71
C VAL A 50 -7.36 3.50 -3.22
N THR A 51 -7.29 2.21 -2.89
CA THR A 51 -7.05 1.77 -1.51
C THR A 51 -5.83 0.86 -1.47
N VAL A 52 -4.86 1.18 -0.60
CA VAL A 52 -3.65 0.39 -0.39
C VAL A 52 -3.57 -0.01 1.08
N GLU A 53 -3.48 -1.30 1.35
CA GLU A 53 -3.20 -1.81 2.69
C GLU A 53 -1.71 -2.08 2.87
N LEU A 54 -1.08 -1.42 3.84
CA LEU A 54 0.36 -1.55 4.11
C LEU A 54 0.69 -2.90 4.76
N SER A 55 1.72 -3.55 4.23
CA SER A 55 2.37 -4.70 4.86
C SER A 55 3.54 -4.26 5.74
N SER A 56 4.24 -5.21 6.36
CA SER A 56 5.48 -4.92 7.11
C SER A 56 6.61 -4.35 6.23
N GLY A 57 6.52 -4.44 4.89
CA GLY A 57 7.50 -3.91 3.92
C GLY A 57 7.28 -2.42 3.55
N SER A 58 8.06 -1.90 2.60
CA SER A 58 7.93 -0.52 2.04
C SER A 58 7.29 -0.49 0.65
N ASN A 59 7.19 -1.63 -0.03
CA ASN A 59 6.79 -1.71 -1.44
C ASN A 59 5.43 -1.05 -1.71
N GLU A 60 4.46 -1.24 -0.81
CA GLU A 60 3.12 -0.69 -0.96
C GLU A 60 3.11 0.84 -0.84
N LEU A 61 4.04 1.40 -0.05
CA LEU A 61 4.20 2.84 0.10
C LEU A 61 4.85 3.45 -1.15
N GLU A 62 5.85 2.78 -1.73
CA GLU A 62 6.46 3.21 -3.00
C GLU A 62 5.45 3.08 -4.17
N PHE A 63 4.59 2.06 -4.15
CA PHE A 63 3.51 1.95 -5.12
C PHE A 63 2.47 3.08 -4.98
N ALA A 64 2.12 3.43 -3.74
CA ALA A 64 1.24 4.57 -3.48
C ALA A 64 1.86 5.88 -3.99
N ARG A 65 3.17 6.09 -3.81
CA ARG A 65 3.89 7.24 -4.38
C ARG A 65 3.81 7.28 -5.90
N TYR A 66 4.10 6.15 -6.56
CA TYR A 66 3.99 6.04 -8.01
C TYR A 66 2.60 6.42 -8.53
N ILE A 67 1.53 5.98 -7.86
CA ILE A 67 0.17 6.37 -8.21
C ILE A 67 -0.05 7.86 -8.01
N LEU A 68 0.34 8.44 -6.87
CA LEU A 68 0.15 9.86 -6.58
C LEU A 68 0.87 10.77 -7.58
N GLU A 69 2.05 10.35 -8.03
CA GLU A 69 2.81 11.04 -9.09
C GLU A 69 2.14 10.89 -10.46
N GLY A 70 1.59 9.72 -10.81
CA GLY A 70 1.10 9.49 -12.17
C GLY A 70 -0.39 9.80 -12.39
N ALA A 71 -1.23 9.61 -11.37
CA ALA A 71 -2.68 9.53 -11.55
C ALA A 71 -3.34 10.92 -11.52
N LYS A 72 -3.50 11.52 -12.71
CA LYS A 72 -4.11 12.86 -12.88
C LYS A 72 -5.59 12.93 -12.51
N ASN A 73 -6.31 11.83 -12.68
CA ASN A 73 -7.75 11.76 -12.38
C ASN A 73 -8.05 11.27 -10.96
N LEU A 74 -7.01 11.06 -10.14
CA LEU A 74 -7.18 10.56 -8.79
C LEU A 74 -7.94 11.59 -7.94
N LYS A 75 -9.03 11.13 -7.32
CA LYS A 75 -9.86 11.90 -6.41
C LYS A 75 -9.58 11.52 -4.96
N LYS A 76 -9.29 10.24 -4.72
CA LYS A 76 -9.13 9.71 -3.37
C LYS A 76 -8.14 8.56 -3.31
N MET A 77 -7.24 8.62 -2.32
CA MET A 77 -6.42 7.49 -1.91
C MET A 77 -6.66 7.18 -0.44
N VAL A 78 -6.88 5.90 -0.11
CA VAL A 78 -7.00 5.41 1.26
C VAL A 78 -5.81 4.51 1.56
N ILE A 79 -4.99 4.91 2.54
CA ILE A 79 -3.87 4.11 3.02
C ILE A 79 -4.27 3.47 4.34
N VAL A 80 -4.41 2.15 4.34
CA VAL A 80 -4.78 1.36 5.51
C VAL A 80 -3.53 0.80 6.16
N TYR A 81 -3.36 1.03 7.46
CA TYR A 81 -2.12 0.68 8.16
C TYR A 81 -2.34 0.07 9.55
N LEU A 82 -1.41 -0.76 9.99
CA LEU A 82 -1.37 -1.31 11.34
C LEU A 82 -0.78 -0.30 12.33
N PRO A 83 -1.18 -0.33 13.61
CA PRO A 83 -0.73 0.65 14.61
C PRO A 83 0.79 0.85 14.72
N HIS A 84 1.59 -0.18 14.46
CA HIS A 84 3.05 -0.13 14.57
C HIS A 84 3.74 0.50 13.34
N GLN A 85 2.98 0.86 12.30
CA GLN A 85 3.48 1.47 11.06
C GLN A 85 3.27 2.98 11.03
N SER A 86 2.73 3.60 12.09
CA SER A 86 2.34 5.02 12.11
C SER A 86 3.50 5.97 11.79
N THR A 87 4.70 5.70 12.31
CA THR A 87 5.90 6.53 12.09
C THR A 87 6.36 6.55 10.63
N ARG A 88 6.03 5.52 9.84
CA ARG A 88 6.40 5.41 8.42
C ARG A 88 5.49 6.23 7.52
N ILE A 89 4.29 6.51 7.99
CA ILE A 89 3.29 7.32 7.29
C ILE A 89 3.64 8.80 7.38
N GLU A 90 4.14 9.23 8.54
CA GLU A 90 4.55 10.62 8.79
C GLU A 90 5.70 11.06 7.86
N ALA A 91 6.56 10.14 7.42
CA ALA A 91 7.62 10.39 6.44
C ALA A 91 7.13 10.44 4.97
N GLY A 92 5.85 10.14 4.72
CA GLY A 92 5.25 10.17 3.38
C GLY A 92 4.61 11.51 3.00
N HIS A 93 4.82 12.56 3.79
CA HIS A 93 4.11 13.84 3.63
C HIS A 93 4.60 14.74 2.48
N ASP A 94 5.76 14.44 1.89
CA ASP A 94 6.38 15.28 0.85
C ASP A 94 6.17 14.73 -0.58
N ILE A 95 5.05 14.08 -0.85
CA ILE A 95 4.79 13.49 -2.18
C ILE A 95 4.16 14.56 -3.08
N GLU A 96 4.83 14.86 -4.20
CA GLU A 96 4.28 15.69 -5.26
C GLU A 96 3.10 14.96 -5.91
N MET A 97 1.91 15.55 -5.82
CA MET A 97 0.68 14.98 -6.38
C MET A 97 0.34 15.70 -7.68
N ASN A 98 0.08 14.93 -8.74
CA ASN A 98 -0.38 15.47 -10.02
C ASN A 98 -1.92 15.62 -10.10
N SER A 99 -2.62 15.51 -8.98
CA SER A 99 -4.07 15.59 -8.86
C SER A 99 -4.51 16.27 -7.56
N PRO A 100 -5.75 16.79 -7.46
CA PRO A 100 -6.30 17.33 -6.22
C PRO A 100 -6.77 16.22 -5.24
N ALA A 101 -6.17 15.03 -5.32
CA ALA A 101 -6.60 13.86 -4.58
C ALA A 101 -6.54 14.08 -3.06
N THR A 102 -7.56 13.59 -2.35
CA THR A 102 -7.52 13.52 -0.89
C THR A 102 -6.90 12.21 -0.43
N ILE A 103 -5.86 12.29 0.41
CA ILE A 103 -5.24 11.12 1.04
C ILE A 103 -5.85 10.91 2.42
N VAL A 104 -6.38 9.71 2.67
CA VAL A 104 -7.00 9.32 3.94
C VAL A 104 -6.22 8.18 4.57
N PHE A 105 -5.70 8.39 5.77
CA PHE A 105 -5.01 7.36 6.54
C PHE A 105 -5.99 6.64 7.47
N LYS A 106 -6.17 5.34 7.27
CA LYS A 106 -7.09 4.51 8.06
C LYS A 106 -6.32 3.49 8.89
N LYS A 107 -6.34 3.64 10.21
CA LYS A 107 -5.79 2.65 11.12
C LYS A 107 -6.63 1.37 11.10
N ARG A 108 -6.01 0.23 10.83
CA ARG A 108 -6.60 -1.11 10.92
C ARG A 108 -6.59 -1.55 12.37
N THR A 109 -7.76 -1.83 12.93
CA THR A 109 -7.86 -2.45 14.25
C THR A 109 -7.28 -3.86 14.16
N ARG A 110 -6.46 -4.27 15.14
CA ARG A 110 -5.98 -5.65 15.23
C ARG A 110 -7.21 -6.55 15.26
N ARG A 111 -7.24 -7.61 14.44
CA ARG A 111 -8.22 -8.69 14.63
C ARG A 111 -8.07 -9.17 16.08
N PRO A 112 -9.17 -9.37 16.84
CA PRO A 112 -9.06 -9.94 18.18
C PRO A 112 -8.25 -11.24 18.08
N LYS A 113 -7.31 -11.43 19.02
CA LYS A 113 -6.59 -12.70 19.12
C LYS A 113 -7.64 -13.81 19.13
N PRO A 114 -7.56 -14.84 18.27
CA PRO A 114 -8.41 -16.01 18.42
C PRO A 114 -8.24 -16.51 19.87
N SER A 115 -9.35 -16.59 20.59
CA SER A 115 -9.36 -17.13 21.94
C SER A 115 -9.15 -18.64 21.82
N TYR A 116 -7.91 -19.08 21.93
CA TYR A 116 -7.66 -20.47 22.21
C TYR A 116 -7.98 -20.69 23.69
N SER A 117 -9.08 -21.37 23.95
CA SER A 117 -9.36 -21.95 25.26
C SER A 117 -8.28 -22.98 25.58
N PRO A 118 -7.76 -23.02 26.83
CA PRO A 118 -6.73 -23.97 27.24
C PRO A 118 -7.20 -25.42 27.14
#